data_AF-A0A735ZNI3-F1
#
_entry.id   AF-A0A735ZNI3-F1
#
_cell.length_a   1.000
_cell.length_b   1.000
_cell.length_c   1.000
_cell.angle_alpha   90.00
_cell.angle_beta   90.00
_cell.angle_gamma   90.00
#
_symmetry.space_group_name_H-M   'P 1'
#
loop_
_entity.id
_entity.type
_entity.pdbx_description
1 polymer ?
#
loop_
_entity_poly.entity_id
_entity_poly.type
_entity_poly.pdbx_seq_one_letter_code
_entity_poly.pdbx_strand_id
1 'polypeptide(L)'
;ILHTEIVDGDRVTITVMPKGGGSENMGTFKTLLPGDGIDGIKDFVLETVRRVGGNPCPPYIIGIGVGGTMDHCSWMAKKALLRPLGEFNAKPLYAQLEAELLEAVNNTGIGPLGMGGRITALGVHVDYYPCHITALPVAINFQCNASRHASEII
;
A
#
# COMPACT_ATOMS: atom_id res chain seq x y z
N ILE A 1 -8.52 7.12 -14.98
CA ILE A 1 -7.93 8.14 -14.08
C ILE A 1 -6.52 8.39 -14.55
N LEU A 2 -6.11 9.65 -14.70
CA LEU A 2 -4.74 10.02 -15.06
C LEU A 2 -4.11 10.72 -13.86
N HIS A 3 -2.93 10.27 -13.45
CA HIS A 3 -2.09 10.94 -12.49
C HIS A 3 -0.82 11.36 -13.20
N THR A 4 -0.37 12.59 -12.95
CA THR A 4 0.79 13.18 -13.62
C THR A 4 1.74 13.73 -12.59
N GLU A 5 3.03 13.52 -12.80
CA GLU A 5 4.10 14.10 -12.01
C GLU A 5 5.02 14.86 -12.96
N ILE A 6 5.36 16.09 -12.60
CA ILE A 6 6.33 16.89 -13.34
C ILE A 6 7.71 16.55 -12.76
N VAL A 7 8.61 16.11 -13.64
CA VAL A 7 9.98 15.73 -13.30
C VAL A 7 10.94 16.44 -14.25
N ASP A 8 12.20 16.54 -13.83
CA ASP A 8 13.26 17.07 -14.69
C ASP A 8 13.55 16.12 -15.85
N GLY A 9 13.99 16.67 -16.99
CA GLY A 9 14.40 15.91 -18.18
C GLY A 9 13.54 16.17 -19.41
N ASP A 10 13.73 15.34 -20.43
CA ASP A 10 13.12 15.47 -21.77
C ASP A 10 12.31 14.24 -22.19
N ARG A 11 12.13 13.27 -21.29
CA ARG A 11 11.40 12.02 -21.54
C ARG A 11 10.12 11.92 -20.71
N VAL A 12 9.18 11.11 -21.19
CA VAL A 12 7.92 10.82 -20.50
C VAL A 12 7.89 9.34 -20.12
N THR A 13 7.82 9.05 -18.82
CA THR A 13 7.52 7.69 -18.34
C THR A 13 6.02 7.51 -18.21
N ILE A 14 5.45 6.54 -18.91
CA ILE A 14 4.02 6.20 -18.82
C ILE A 14 3.89 4.85 -18.13
N THR A 15 3.11 4.81 -17.05
CA THR A 15 2.72 3.55 -16.40
C THR A 15 1.21 3.36 -16.51
N VAL A 16 0.79 2.20 -17.01
CA VAL A 16 -0.62 1.80 -17.09
C VAL A 16 -0.85 0.69 -16.08
N MET A 17 -1.83 0.86 -15.19
CA MET A 17 -2.22 -0.14 -14.19
C MET A 17 -3.71 -0.47 -14.27
N PRO A 18 -4.13 -1.50 -15.04
CA PRO A 18 -5.50 -1.99 -15.02
C PRO A 18 -5.87 -2.56 -13.65
N LYS A 19 -6.64 -1.80 -12.88
CA LYS A 19 -7.03 -2.17 -11.52
C LYS A 19 -8.29 -3.05 -11.52
N GLY A 20 -8.27 -4.14 -10.76
CA GLY A 20 -9.46 -4.96 -10.52
C GLY A 20 -10.37 -4.29 -9.49
N GLY A 21 -11.68 -4.24 -9.75
CA GLY A 21 -12.64 -3.63 -8.83
C GLY A 21 -12.62 -4.29 -7.44
N GLY A 22 -12.46 -5.61 -7.37
CA GLY A 22 -12.38 -6.34 -6.10
C GLY A 22 -11.22 -5.89 -5.22
N SER A 23 -10.05 -5.60 -5.80
CA SER A 23 -8.89 -5.11 -5.04
C SER A 23 -8.94 -3.62 -4.76
N GLU A 24 -9.53 -2.82 -5.65
CA GLU A 24 -9.75 -1.39 -5.40
C GLU A 24 -10.75 -1.17 -4.26
N ASN A 25 -11.86 -1.92 -4.24
CA ASN A 25 -12.94 -1.74 -3.26
C ASN A 25 -12.55 -2.12 -1.83
N MET A 26 -11.43 -2.85 -1.63
CA MET A 26 -10.93 -3.20 -0.31
C MET A 26 -10.00 -2.13 0.29
N GLY A 27 -9.61 -1.13 -0.51
CA GLY A 27 -8.84 0.00 -0.03
C GLY A 27 -9.58 0.79 1.04
N THR A 28 -8.83 1.45 1.92
CA THR A 28 -9.40 2.24 3.01
C THR A 28 -8.50 3.42 3.34
N PHE A 29 -9.10 4.44 3.94
CA PHE A 29 -8.43 5.65 4.39
C PHE A 29 -8.89 5.98 5.81
N LYS A 30 -7.96 6.41 6.65
CA LYS A 30 -8.24 6.93 7.99
C LYS A 30 -7.25 8.03 8.33
N THR A 31 -7.72 9.09 8.96
CA THR A 31 -6.84 10.06 9.61
C THR A 31 -6.65 9.65 11.06
N LEU A 32 -5.43 9.23 11.40
CA LEU A 32 -5.03 8.92 12.77
C LEU A 32 -4.68 10.19 13.53
N LEU A 33 -4.61 10.08 14.86
CA LEU A 33 -4.02 11.13 15.68
C LEU A 33 -2.50 11.11 15.50
N PRO A 34 -1.82 12.27 15.50
CA PRO A 34 -0.35 12.33 15.40
C PRO A 34 0.37 11.48 16.46
N GLY A 35 -0.22 11.40 17.66
CA GLY A 35 0.33 10.60 18.78
C GLY A 35 0.20 9.09 18.58
N ASP A 36 -0.66 8.61 17.68
CA ASP A 36 -0.80 7.18 17.39
C ASP A 36 0.46 6.63 16.69
N GLY A 37 1.16 7.49 15.94
CA GLY A 37 2.47 7.19 15.36
C GLY A 37 2.52 5.90 14.54
N ILE A 38 3.65 5.19 14.63
CA ILE A 38 3.89 3.95 13.87
C ILE A 38 2.99 2.81 14.37
N ASP A 39 2.72 2.74 15.66
CA ASP A 39 1.93 1.66 16.24
C ASP A 39 0.47 1.75 15.77
N GLY A 40 -0.11 2.96 15.73
CA GLY A 40 -1.43 3.17 15.15
C GLY A 40 -1.52 2.83 13.67
N ILE A 41 -0.45 3.06 12.90
CA ILE A 41 -0.38 2.63 11.50
C ILE A 41 -0.42 1.09 11.43
N LYS A 42 0.39 0.40 12.23
CA LYS A 42 0.42 -1.07 12.27
C LYS A 42 -0.93 -1.66 12.66
N ASP A 43 -1.56 -1.12 13.70
CA ASP A 43 -2.87 -1.55 14.16
C ASP A 43 -3.92 -1.36 13.07
N PHE A 44 -3.93 -0.20 12.42
CA PHE A 44 -4.86 0.08 11.32
C PHE A 44 -4.67 -0.86 10.12
N VAL A 45 -3.43 -1.18 9.77
CA VAL A 45 -3.12 -2.14 8.70
C VAL A 45 -3.62 -3.53 9.07
N LEU A 46 -3.32 -4.02 10.27
CA LEU A 46 -3.72 -5.35 10.71
C LEU A 46 -5.24 -5.47 10.89
N GLU A 47 -5.90 -4.44 11.41
CA GLU A 47 -7.37 -4.35 11.46
C GLU A 47 -7.95 -4.46 10.04
N THR A 48 -7.42 -3.68 9.10
CA THR A 48 -7.87 -3.69 7.71
C THR A 48 -7.68 -5.06 7.07
N VAL A 49 -6.51 -5.67 7.23
CA VAL A 49 -6.18 -7.00 6.71
C VAL A 49 -7.15 -8.06 7.24
N ARG A 50 -7.44 -8.06 8.55
CA ARG A 50 -8.41 -8.97 9.16
C ARG A 50 -9.83 -8.73 8.64
N ARG A 51 -10.22 -7.47 8.46
CA ARG A 51 -11.53 -7.09 7.94
C ARG A 51 -11.74 -7.56 6.49
N VAL A 52 -10.74 -7.42 5.62
CA VAL A 52 -10.87 -7.79 4.21
C VAL A 52 -10.73 -9.30 3.99
N GLY A 53 -9.87 -9.97 4.76
CA GLY A 53 -9.74 -11.43 4.75
C GLY A 53 -9.34 -12.00 3.39
N GLY A 54 -10.12 -12.95 2.88
CA GLY A 54 -9.94 -13.56 1.56
C GLY A 54 -10.33 -12.64 0.38
N ASN A 55 -10.96 -11.50 0.66
CA ASN A 55 -11.11 -10.42 -0.31
C ASN A 55 -9.87 -9.54 -0.14
N PRO A 56 -9.04 -9.17 -1.13
CA PRO A 56 -9.13 -9.30 -2.57
C PRO A 56 -8.22 -10.38 -3.17
N CYS A 57 -8.60 -11.65 -3.05
CA CYS A 57 -7.89 -12.79 -3.62
C CYS A 57 -6.39 -12.84 -3.21
N PRO A 58 -6.06 -12.98 -1.90
CA PRO A 58 -4.69 -13.16 -1.47
C PRO A 58 -4.02 -14.38 -2.14
N PRO A 59 -2.68 -14.40 -2.27
CA PRO A 59 -1.76 -13.47 -1.63
C PRO A 59 -1.69 -12.13 -2.38
N TYR A 60 -1.86 -11.03 -1.64
CA TYR A 60 -1.91 -9.69 -2.21
C TYR A 60 -0.62 -8.89 -1.95
N ILE A 61 -0.47 -7.77 -2.65
CA ILE A 61 0.54 -6.74 -2.34
C ILE A 61 -0.20 -5.58 -1.67
N ILE A 62 0.34 -5.05 -0.58
CA ILE A 62 -0.25 -3.93 0.15
C ILE A 62 0.56 -2.67 -0.13
N GLY A 63 -0.10 -1.64 -0.65
CA GLY A 63 0.45 -0.30 -0.78
C GLY A 63 -0.11 0.61 0.31
N ILE A 64 0.76 1.33 1.00
CA ILE A 64 0.41 2.18 2.14
C ILE A 64 0.92 3.59 1.87
N GLY A 65 0.04 4.56 1.93
CA GLY A 65 0.38 5.98 1.91
C GLY A 65 0.26 6.55 3.32
N VAL A 66 1.25 7.31 3.77
CA VAL A 66 1.26 7.99 5.06
C VAL A 66 1.53 9.48 4.86
N GLY A 67 0.66 10.33 5.40
CA GLY A 67 0.75 11.78 5.29
C GLY A 67 0.15 12.36 4.00
N GLY A 68 0.47 13.62 3.71
CA GLY A 68 -0.21 14.41 2.67
C GLY A 68 -1.65 14.80 3.03
N THR A 69 -2.47 15.08 2.02
CA THR A 69 -3.93 15.23 2.12
C THR A 69 -4.61 13.89 1.85
N MET A 70 -5.91 13.76 2.13
CA MET A 70 -6.66 12.50 1.94
C MET A 70 -6.52 11.93 0.51
N ASP A 71 -6.65 12.78 -0.49
CA ASP A 71 -6.52 12.46 -1.91
C ASP A 71 -5.09 12.05 -2.28
N HIS A 72 -4.09 12.81 -1.85
CA HIS A 72 -2.69 12.50 -2.10
C HIS A 72 -2.25 11.21 -1.40
N CYS A 73 -2.66 11.02 -0.15
CA CYS A 73 -2.42 9.82 0.66
C CYS A 73 -2.95 8.56 -0.05
N SER A 74 -4.19 8.63 -0.53
CA SER A 74 -4.83 7.54 -1.27
C SER A 74 -4.13 7.24 -2.59
N TRP A 75 -3.69 8.28 -3.30
CA TRP A 75 -2.90 8.11 -4.51
C TRP A 75 -1.53 7.49 -4.24
N MET A 76 -0.81 7.94 -3.20
CA MET A 76 0.48 7.36 -2.79
C MET A 76 0.35 5.88 -2.48
N ALA A 77 -0.67 5.48 -1.71
CA ALA A 77 -0.92 4.07 -1.41
C ALA A 77 -1.10 3.23 -2.69
N LYS A 78 -1.80 3.79 -3.68
CA LYS A 78 -2.00 3.14 -4.98
C LYS A 78 -0.73 3.12 -5.83
N LYS A 79 0.06 4.19 -5.81
CA LYS A 79 1.34 4.29 -6.53
C LYS A 79 2.38 3.33 -5.96
N ALA A 80 2.39 3.12 -4.65
CA ALA A 80 3.29 2.19 -3.97
C ALA A 80 3.16 0.74 -4.50
N LEU A 81 1.99 0.36 -5.04
CA LEU A 81 1.77 -0.96 -5.67
C LEU A 81 2.54 -1.17 -6.98
N LEU A 82 3.10 -0.11 -7.56
CA LEU A 82 3.94 -0.20 -8.77
C LEU A 82 5.39 -0.60 -8.44
N ARG A 83 5.77 -0.59 -7.15
CA ARG A 83 7.12 -0.97 -6.74
C ARG A 83 7.34 -2.48 -6.96
N PRO A 84 8.49 -2.90 -7.50
CA PRO A 84 8.85 -4.31 -7.61
C PRO A 84 8.82 -5.04 -6.26
N LEU A 85 8.34 -6.28 -6.28
CA LEU A 85 8.41 -7.15 -5.10
C LEU A 85 9.87 -7.39 -4.70
N GLY A 86 10.12 -7.33 -3.39
CA GLY A 86 11.47 -7.46 -2.81
C GLY A 86 12.24 -6.13 -2.74
N GLU A 87 11.74 -5.06 -3.35
CA GLU A 87 12.31 -3.72 -3.18
C GLU A 87 11.68 -3.01 -1.96
N PHE A 88 12.54 -2.53 -1.07
CA PHE A 88 12.15 -1.81 0.13
C PHE A 88 12.34 -0.30 -0.04
N ASN A 89 11.68 0.48 0.82
CA ASN A 89 11.86 1.92 0.86
C ASN A 89 13.34 2.31 1.06
N ALA A 90 13.83 3.32 0.34
CA ALA A 90 15.20 3.81 0.49
C ALA A 90 15.51 4.35 1.90
N LYS A 91 14.50 4.79 2.65
CA LYS A 91 14.65 5.25 4.04
C LYS A 91 14.56 4.07 5.00
N PRO A 92 15.58 3.81 5.84
CA PRO A 92 15.63 2.64 6.73
C PRO A 92 14.41 2.47 7.64
N LEU A 93 13.87 3.58 8.16
CA LEU A 93 12.67 3.58 9.02
C LEU A 93 11.47 2.93 8.32
N TYR A 94 11.22 3.27 7.06
CA TYR A 94 10.07 2.75 6.32
C TYR A 94 10.34 1.34 5.78
N ALA A 95 11.57 1.03 5.40
CA ALA A 95 11.96 -0.33 5.03
C ALA A 95 11.73 -1.32 6.18
N GLN A 96 12.11 -0.91 7.41
CA GLN A 96 11.84 -1.71 8.60
C GLN A 96 10.33 -1.88 8.83
N LEU A 97 9.55 -0.82 8.69
CA LEU A 97 8.10 -0.88 8.82
C LEU A 97 7.46 -1.82 7.78
N GLU A 98 7.91 -1.78 6.53
CA GLU A 98 7.47 -2.69 5.47
C GLU A 98 7.72 -4.17 5.84
N ALA A 99 8.90 -4.48 6.36
CA ALA A 99 9.25 -5.83 6.79
C ALA A 99 8.41 -6.30 7.99
N GLU A 100 8.27 -5.46 9.02
CA GLU A 100 7.47 -5.77 10.21
C GLU A 100 5.99 -5.97 9.87
N LEU A 101 5.44 -5.14 8.98
CA LEU A 101 4.06 -5.28 8.52
C LEU A 101 3.87 -6.54 7.69
N LEU A 102 4.78 -6.87 6.78
CA LEU A 102 4.71 -8.08 5.96
C LEU A 102 4.70 -9.34 6.84
N GLU A 103 5.58 -9.39 7.83
CA GLU A 103 5.63 -10.48 8.81
C GLU A 103 4.31 -10.56 9.61
N ALA A 104 3.86 -9.44 10.18
CA ALA A 104 2.64 -9.39 10.98
C ALA A 104 1.40 -9.80 10.17
N VAL A 105 1.30 -9.37 8.91
CA VAL A 105 0.21 -9.74 7.99
C VAL A 105 0.23 -11.23 7.67
N ASN A 106 1.40 -11.82 7.42
CA ASN A 106 1.52 -13.25 7.17
C ASN A 106 1.22 -14.10 8.42
N ASN A 107 1.52 -13.56 9.61
CA ASN A 107 1.18 -14.18 10.88
C ASN A 107 -0.32 -14.11 11.24
N THR A 108 -1.17 -13.42 10.45
CA THR A 108 -2.63 -13.42 10.67
C THR A 108 -3.28 -14.78 10.37
N GLY A 109 -2.62 -15.64 9.60
CA GLY A 109 -3.14 -16.96 9.22
C GLY A 109 -4.26 -16.96 8.19
N ILE A 110 -4.60 -15.81 7.58
CA ILE A 110 -5.64 -15.69 6.53
C ILE A 110 -5.28 -16.56 5.32
N GLY A 111 -4.02 -16.45 4.86
CA GLY A 111 -3.46 -17.27 3.79
C GLY A 111 -4.08 -17.06 2.40
N PRO A 112 -3.65 -17.87 1.41
CA PRO A 112 -4.11 -17.75 0.03
C PRO A 112 -5.62 -17.91 -0.10
N LEU A 113 -6.26 -17.00 -0.83
CA LEU A 113 -7.71 -16.90 -1.02
C LEU A 113 -8.54 -16.86 0.29
N GLY A 114 -7.92 -16.62 1.45
CA GLY A 114 -8.59 -16.67 2.75
C GLY A 114 -8.90 -18.09 3.24
N MET A 115 -8.25 -19.11 2.70
CA MET A 115 -8.46 -20.51 3.07
C MET A 115 -7.52 -21.02 4.18
N GLY A 116 -6.85 -20.09 4.88
CA GLY A 116 -5.82 -20.42 5.85
C GLY A 116 -4.44 -20.59 5.21
N GLY A 117 -3.40 -20.55 6.04
CA GLY A 117 -2.02 -20.81 5.63
C GLY A 117 -1.05 -19.71 6.05
N ARG A 118 0.13 -19.71 5.44
CA ARG A 118 1.26 -18.86 5.87
C ARG A 118 1.39 -17.55 5.11
N ILE A 119 0.92 -17.49 3.87
CA ILE A 119 1.20 -16.38 2.95
C ILE A 119 -0.10 -15.67 2.61
N THR A 120 -0.36 -14.59 3.36
CA THR A 120 -1.47 -13.67 3.13
C THR A 120 -1.06 -12.53 2.19
N ALA A 121 0.19 -12.06 2.30
CA ALA A 121 0.74 -11.00 1.46
C ALA A 121 2.11 -11.39 0.90
N LEU A 122 2.39 -10.95 -0.34
CA LEU A 122 3.69 -11.11 -0.99
C LEU A 122 4.64 -9.95 -0.70
N GLY A 123 4.10 -8.78 -0.39
CA GLY A 123 4.87 -7.57 -0.13
C GLY A 123 4.01 -6.47 0.49
N VAL A 124 4.68 -5.59 1.22
CA VAL A 124 4.11 -4.35 1.75
C VAL A 124 5.03 -3.23 1.33
N HIS A 125 4.47 -2.17 0.74
CA HIS A 125 5.20 -0.98 0.33
C HIS A 125 4.59 0.24 1.02
N VAL A 126 5.43 1.00 1.72
CA VAL A 126 5.05 2.20 2.45
C VAL A 126 5.71 3.40 1.79
N ASP A 127 4.88 4.37 1.42
CA ASP A 127 5.31 5.69 0.98
C ASP A 127 4.84 6.77 1.96
N TYR A 128 5.70 7.76 2.18
CA TYR A 128 5.51 8.81 3.16
C TYR A 128 5.61 10.19 2.54
N TYR A 129 4.76 11.09 3.00
CA TYR A 129 4.80 12.51 2.71
C TYR A 129 4.55 13.34 3.99
N PRO A 130 5.08 14.55 4.12
CA PRO A 130 4.75 15.44 5.24
C PRO A 130 3.23 15.73 5.32
N CYS A 131 2.73 15.98 6.54
CA CYS A 131 1.34 16.39 6.76
C CYS A 131 1.23 17.45 7.85
N HIS A 132 0.05 18.06 7.97
CA HIS A 132 -0.22 19.05 9.01
C HIS A 132 -0.11 18.41 10.40
N ILE A 133 0.42 19.15 11.38
CA ILE A 133 0.71 18.65 12.75
C ILE A 133 -0.51 18.07 13.49
N THR A 134 -1.73 18.41 13.07
CA THR A 134 -2.97 17.93 13.69
C THR A 134 -3.46 16.59 13.13
N ALA A 135 -2.81 16.03 12.12
CA ALA A 135 -3.31 14.87 11.39
C ALA A 135 -2.19 13.89 11.04
N LEU A 136 -2.52 12.61 11.05
CA LEU A 136 -1.72 11.55 10.43
C LEU A 136 -2.58 10.75 9.44
N PRO A 137 -2.74 11.25 8.20
CA PRO A 137 -3.47 10.54 7.14
C PRO A 137 -2.80 9.21 6.78
N VAL A 138 -3.57 8.14 6.70
CA VAL A 138 -3.09 6.81 6.30
C VAL A 138 -4.08 6.19 5.33
N ALA A 139 -3.59 5.75 4.18
CA ALA A 139 -4.34 5.04 3.17
C ALA A 139 -3.73 3.66 2.92
N ILE A 140 -4.58 2.67 2.72
CA ILE A 140 -4.20 1.29 2.39
C ILE A 140 -4.88 0.94 1.07
N ASN A 141 -4.10 0.47 0.10
CA ASN A 141 -4.61 -0.07 -1.17
C ASN A 141 -4.04 -1.48 -1.37
N PHE A 142 -4.81 -2.36 -2.01
CA PHE A 142 -4.44 -3.75 -2.21
C PHE A 142 -4.25 -4.04 -3.70
N GLN A 143 -3.26 -4.84 -4.06
CA GLN A 143 -3.17 -5.50 -5.37
C GLN A 143 -3.49 -6.97 -5.21
N CYS A 144 -4.51 -7.46 -5.92
CA CYS A 144 -4.83 -8.88 -5.94
C CYS A 144 -3.80 -9.70 -6.74
N ASN A 145 -3.95 -11.02 -6.75
CA ASN A 145 -3.14 -11.93 -7.56
C ASN A 145 -3.06 -11.56 -9.07
N ALA A 146 -4.08 -10.89 -9.61
CA ALA A 146 -4.09 -10.34 -10.96
C ALA A 146 -3.32 -9.00 -11.02
N SER A 147 -2.01 -9.06 -10.74
CA SER A 147 -1.16 -7.87 -10.83
C SER A 147 -0.90 -7.50 -12.29
N ARG A 148 -1.47 -6.38 -12.71
CA ARG A 148 -1.44 -5.91 -14.11
C ARG A 148 -0.93 -4.49 -14.12
N HIS A 149 0.31 -4.31 -14.55
CA HIS A 149 0.87 -3.00 -14.86
C HIS A 149 1.98 -3.14 -15.90
N ALA A 150 2.21 -2.08 -16.66
CA ALA A 150 3.32 -1.97 -17.60
C ALA A 150 3.79 -0.52 -17.61
N SER A 151 5.10 -0.33 -17.80
CA SER A 151 5.76 0.97 -17.83
C SER A 151 6.63 1.08 -19.07
N GLU A 152 6.60 2.23 -19.74
CA GLU A 152 7.44 2.52 -20.92
C GLU A 152 7.97 3.95 -20.84
N ILE A 153 9.17 4.18 -21.38
CA ILE A 153 9.81 5.50 -21.44
C ILE A 153 9.81 5.95 -22.90
N ILE A 154 9.19 7.10 -23.17
CA ILE A 154 9.10 7.73 -24.48
C ILE A 154 9.97 8.99 -24.51
#